data_AF-A0A5N1J9S9-F1
#
_entry.id   AF-A0A5N1J9S9-F1
#
_cell.length_a   1.000
_cell.length_b   1.000
_cell.length_c   1.000
_cell.angle_alpha   90.00
_cell.angle_beta   90.00
_cell.angle_gamma   90.00
#
_symmetry.space_group_name_H-M   'P 1'
#
loop_
_entity.id
_entity.type
_entity.pdbx_description
1 polymer ?
#
loop_
_entity_poly.entity_id
_entity_poly.type
_entity_poly.pdbx_seq_one_letter_code
_entity_poly.pdbx_strand_id
1 'polypeptide(L)'
;MNTILRIVCRCGVKQFDLDARPSDAIAINLRFNVPNYTVESVLSEAGIILSDLEDEDEETGEESTETKAESKPASSKKEKIIEVSVEDLNKMLTDALEKEDYERAAKIRDELNKRG
;
A
#
# COMPACT_ATOMS: atom_id res chain seq x y z
N MET A 1 -1.10 -18.61 18.13
CA MET A 1 -0.37 -17.60 17.34
C MET A 1 -0.52 -18.01 15.90
N ASN A 2 -1.20 -17.21 15.08
CA ASN A 2 -1.35 -17.49 13.65
C ASN A 2 -0.07 -17.01 12.97
N THR A 3 0.84 -17.93 12.67
CA THR A 3 2.10 -17.60 11.98
C THR A 3 1.80 -17.25 10.52
N ILE A 4 2.22 -16.06 10.10
CA ILE A 4 1.99 -15.53 8.75
C ILE A 4 3.26 -15.56 7.87
N LEU A 5 4.45 -15.67 8.47
CA LEU A 5 5.72 -15.77 7.72
C LEU A 5 6.69 -16.76 8.37
N ARG A 6 7.46 -17.46 7.52
CA ARG A 6 8.45 -18.47 7.93
C ARG A 6 9.79 -18.19 7.27
N ILE A 7 10.85 -18.17 8.07
CA ILE A 7 12.24 -18.05 7.61
C ILE A 7 12.87 -19.43 7.61
N VAL A 8 13.42 -19.84 6.46
CA VAL A 8 14.13 -21.10 6.34
C VAL A 8 15.64 -20.83 6.41
N CYS A 9 16.28 -21.31 7.47
CA CYS A 9 17.72 -21.19 7.68
C CYS A 9 18.41 -22.52 7.41
N ARG A 10 19.47 -22.51 6.61
CA ARG A 10 20.27 -23.70 6.30
C ARG A 10 21.67 -23.57 6.88
N CYS A 11 22.03 -24.47 7.79
CA CYS A 11 23.37 -24.58 8.36
C CYS A 11 24.00 -25.91 7.92
N GLY A 12 24.73 -25.87 6.80
CA GLY A 12 25.30 -27.06 6.15
C GLY A 12 24.22 -28.05 5.69
N VAL A 13 24.14 -29.20 6.36
CA VAL A 13 23.13 -30.25 6.10
C VAL A 13 21.84 -30.07 6.90
N LYS A 14 21.81 -29.17 7.88
CA LYS A 14 20.63 -28.96 8.74
C LYS A 14 19.79 -27.80 8.21
N GLN A 15 18.48 -27.98 8.20
CA GLN A 15 17.50 -26.94 7.91
C GLN A 15 16.67 -26.66 9.16
N PHE A 16 16.43 -25.37 9.42
CA PHE A 16 15.62 -24.88 10.52
C PHE A 16 14.54 -23.95 9.96
N ASP A 17 13.33 -24.15 10.45
CA ASP A 17 12.19 -23.32 10.15
C ASP A 17 11.93 -22.43 11.36
N LEU A 18 11.90 -21.11 11.13
CA LEU A 18 11.72 -20.11 12.17
C LEU A 18 10.44 -19.31 11.86
N ASP A 19 9.52 -19.29 12.80
CA ASP A 19 8.35 -18.42 12.74
C ASP A 19 8.78 -16.98 12.97
N ALA A 20 8.33 -16.07 12.11
CA ALA A 20 8.72 -14.67 12.16
C ALA A 20 7.52 -13.74 11.94
N ARG A 21 7.58 -12.55 12.55
CA ARG A 21 6.70 -11.44 12.17
C ARG A 21 7.13 -10.91 10.80
N PRO A 22 6.20 -10.37 9.98
CA PRO A 22 6.53 -9.84 8.66
C PRO A 22 7.64 -8.79 8.69
N SER A 23 7.62 -7.89 9.69
CA SER A 23 8.63 -6.85 9.88
C SER A 23 10.04 -7.42 10.04
N ASP A 24 10.18 -8.48 10.85
CA ASP A 24 11.47 -9.08 11.18
C ASP A 24 12.02 -9.86 9.97
N ALA A 25 11.16 -10.56 9.24
CA ALA A 25 11.57 -11.31 8.05
C ALA A 25 11.98 -10.39 6.89
N ILE A 26 11.27 -9.29 6.66
CA ILE A 26 11.66 -8.28 5.64
C ILE A 26 13.00 -7.65 6.02
N ALA A 27 13.23 -7.32 7.29
CA ALA A 27 14.50 -6.75 7.74
C ALA A 27 15.68 -7.70 7.48
N ILE A 28 15.51 -9.00 7.75
CA ILE A 28 16.52 -10.02 7.47
C ILE A 28 16.77 -10.14 5.96
N ASN A 29 15.70 -10.15 5.17
CA ASN A 29 15.77 -10.21 3.71
C ASN A 29 16.65 -9.09 3.15
N LEU A 30 16.38 -7.84 3.56
CA LEU A 30 17.14 -6.66 3.13
C LEU A 30 18.58 -6.68 3.63
N ARG A 31 18.83 -7.13 4.87
CA ARG A 31 20.17 -7.11 5.46
C ARG A 31 21.12 -8.15 4.87
N PHE A 32 20.59 -9.31 4.51
CA PHE A 32 21.40 -10.44 4.00
C PHE A 32 21.17 -10.72 2.52
N ASN A 33 20.37 -9.89 1.83
CA ASN A 33 20.00 -10.02 0.42
C ASN A 33 19.52 -11.44 0.06
N VAL A 34 18.67 -11.99 0.92
CA VAL A 34 18.10 -13.33 0.77
C VAL A 34 16.93 -13.26 -0.21
N PRO A 35 16.61 -14.30 -1.00
CA PRO A 35 15.38 -14.30 -1.79
C PRO A 35 14.12 -14.33 -0.91
N ASN A 36 13.08 -13.61 -1.31
CA ASN A 36 11.74 -13.68 -0.72
C ASN A 36 10.81 -14.46 -1.66
N TYR A 37 9.91 -15.25 -1.10
CA TYR A 37 8.92 -16.02 -1.82
C TYR A 37 7.56 -15.79 -1.19
N THR A 38 6.54 -15.67 -2.04
CA THR A 38 5.15 -15.60 -1.62
C THR A 38 4.33 -16.63 -2.39
N VAL A 39 3.11 -16.89 -1.91
CA VAL A 39 2.14 -17.72 -2.63
C VAL A 39 1.40 -16.87 -3.66
N GLU A 40 1.01 -17.50 -4.77
CA GLU A 40 0.31 -16.83 -5.88
C GLU A 40 -0.95 -16.12 -5.42
N SER A 41 -1.74 -16.73 -4.52
CA SER A 41 -2.94 -16.11 -3.95
C SER A 41 -2.69 -14.72 -3.34
N VAL A 42 -1.57 -14.52 -2.65
CA VAL A 42 -1.24 -13.24 -2.01
C VAL A 42 -0.75 -12.24 -3.06
N LEU A 43 -0.02 -12.71 -4.07
CA LEU A 43 0.42 -11.87 -5.17
C LEU A 43 -0.77 -11.41 -6.04
N SER A 44 -1.77 -12.25 -6.27
CA SER A 44 -2.96 -11.88 -7.04
C SER A 44 -3.88 -10.92 -6.30
N GLU A 45 -3.90 -10.96 -4.96
CA GLU A 45 -4.75 -10.09 -4.14
C GLU A 45 -4.11 -8.73 -3.84
N ALA A 46 -2.80 -8.71 -3.56
CA ALA A 46 -2.09 -7.53 -3.09
C ALA A 46 -0.93 -7.08 -4.01
N GLY A 47 -0.69 -7.78 -5.11
CA GLY A 47 0.33 -7.42 -6.08
C GLY A 47 -0.11 -6.23 -6.92
N ILE A 48 0.78 -5.25 -7.05
CA ILE A 48 0.61 -4.09 -7.92
C ILE A 48 1.62 -4.22 -9.05
N ILE A 49 1.16 -4.06 -10.28
CA ILE A 49 2.06 -4.03 -11.44
C ILE A 49 2.55 -2.59 -11.57
N LEU A 50 3.87 -2.37 -11.54
CA LEU A 50 4.44 -1.03 -11.59
C LEU A 50 4.12 -0.25 -12.88
N SER A 51 3.60 -0.91 -13.93
CA SER A 51 3.02 -0.22 -15.10
C SER A 51 1.90 0.73 -14.68
N ASP A 52 1.11 0.35 -13.68
CA ASP A 52 -0.03 1.14 -13.21
C ASP A 52 0.41 2.39 -12.40
N LEU A 53 1.71 2.51 -12.08
CA LEU A 53 2.29 3.67 -11.40
C LEU A 53 2.91 4.69 -12.37
N GLU A 54 3.19 4.29 -13.62
CA GLU A 54 3.73 5.19 -14.65
C GLU A 54 2.61 5.85 -15.49
N ASP A 55 1.40 5.28 -15.49
CA ASP A 55 0.27 5.72 -16.32
C ASP A 55 -0.71 6.69 -15.62
N GLU A 56 -0.49 7.11 -14.36
CA GLU A 56 -1.37 8.10 -13.69
C GLU A 56 -1.06 9.58 -14.05
N ASP A 57 -0.09 9.83 -14.95
CA ASP A 57 0.22 11.17 -15.47
C ASP A 57 -0.46 11.50 -16.82
N GLU A 58 -1.20 10.57 -17.46
CA GLU A 58 -1.94 10.84 -18.72
C GLU A 58 -3.43 10.47 -18.63
N GLU A 59 -4.30 11.47 -18.83
CA GLU A 59 -5.75 11.33 -18.85
C GLU A 59 -6.26 10.40 -19.97
N THR A 60 -7.29 9.62 -19.62
CA THR A 60 -8.38 9.04 -20.45
C THR A 60 -8.15 7.77 -21.29
N GLY A 61 -8.88 6.68 -20.93
CA GLY A 61 -9.67 5.90 -21.89
C GLY A 61 -9.55 4.36 -21.87
N GLU A 62 -10.68 3.71 -21.54
CA GLU A 62 -11.14 2.35 -21.95
C GLU A 62 -10.63 1.12 -21.14
N GLU A 63 -11.36 0.65 -20.11
CA GLU A 63 -12.40 -0.42 -20.12
C GLU A 63 -11.88 -1.78 -20.66
N SER A 64 -11.87 -2.93 -19.97
CA SER A 64 -12.85 -3.57 -19.08
C SER A 64 -12.15 -4.76 -18.37
N THR A 65 -12.45 -5.13 -17.12
CA THR A 65 -13.56 -6.06 -16.83
C THR A 65 -14.27 -5.76 -15.51
N GLU A 66 -15.60 -5.87 -15.61
CA GLU A 66 -16.62 -5.40 -14.70
C GLU A 66 -16.82 -6.23 -13.42
N THR A 67 -17.19 -5.58 -12.33
CA THR A 67 -18.35 -6.01 -11.54
C THR A 67 -19.14 -4.79 -11.03
N LYS A 68 -20.28 -4.57 -11.70
CA LYS A 68 -21.47 -3.77 -11.32
C LYS A 68 -22.00 -4.29 -9.96
N ALA A 69 -22.56 -3.55 -9.00
CA ALA A 69 -23.32 -2.31 -8.93
C ALA A 69 -23.16 -1.74 -7.49
N GLU A 70 -23.22 -0.45 -7.19
CA GLU A 70 -24.44 0.38 -7.22
C GLU A 70 -24.11 1.88 -7.37
N SER A 71 -25.04 2.55 -8.06
CA SER A 71 -25.10 3.96 -8.45
C SER A 71 -25.06 5.00 -7.30
N LYS A 72 -24.28 6.07 -7.49
CA LYS A 72 -24.69 7.50 -7.41
C LYS A 72 -23.52 8.43 -7.74
N PRO A 73 -23.76 9.60 -8.38
CA PRO A 73 -22.70 10.43 -8.94
C PRO A 73 -21.98 11.18 -7.80
N ALA A 74 -20.66 11.03 -7.71
CA ALA A 74 -19.83 11.80 -6.78
C ALA A 74 -18.78 12.61 -7.55
N SER A 75 -19.19 13.30 -8.62
CA SER A 75 -18.41 14.36 -9.28
C SER A 75 -18.38 15.62 -8.42
N SER A 76 -17.93 15.52 -7.16
CA SER A 76 -17.91 16.66 -6.22
C SER A 76 -16.87 16.55 -5.08
N LYS A 77 -16.01 15.53 -5.05
CA LYS A 77 -15.02 15.37 -3.97
C LYS A 77 -13.63 15.94 -4.26
N LYS A 78 -13.22 16.04 -5.54
CA LYS A 78 -11.93 16.65 -5.89
C LYS A 78 -11.88 18.13 -5.49
N GLU A 79 -13.00 18.85 -5.63
CA GLU A 79 -13.07 20.28 -5.30
C GLU A 79 -13.08 20.55 -3.78
N LYS A 80 -13.64 19.63 -2.98
CA LYS A 80 -13.75 19.85 -1.52
C LYS A 80 -12.44 19.75 -0.76
N ILE A 81 -11.40 19.13 -1.30
CA ILE A 81 -10.08 19.07 -0.63
C ILE A 81 -9.28 20.36 -0.90
N ILE A 82 -9.56 21.03 -2.01
CA ILE A 82 -8.87 22.27 -2.42
C ILE A 82 -9.25 23.43 -1.48
N GLU A 83 -10.47 23.45 -0.94
CA GLU A 83 -10.94 24.50 -0.02
C GLU A 83 -10.63 24.25 1.47
N VAL A 84 -10.02 23.11 1.83
CA VAL A 84 -9.79 22.75 3.24
C VAL A 84 -8.61 23.55 3.79
N SER A 85 -8.78 24.14 4.97
CA SER A 85 -7.72 24.90 5.65
C SER A 85 -6.51 24.02 5.97
N VAL A 86 -5.32 24.61 6.11
CA VAL A 86 -4.09 23.87 6.51
C VAL A 86 -4.29 23.14 7.84
N GLU A 87 -5.10 23.71 8.74
CA GLU A 87 -5.42 23.13 10.04
C GLU A 87 -6.28 21.86 9.91
N ASP A 88 -7.24 21.85 8.99
CA ASP A 88 -8.10 20.70 8.76
C ASP A 88 -7.40 19.60 7.95
N LEU A 89 -6.48 19.96 7.04
CA LEU A 89 -5.59 18.99 6.39
C LEU A 89 -4.71 18.25 7.42
N ASN A 90 -4.18 18.96 8.42
CA ASN A 90 -3.41 18.33 9.50
C ASN A 90 -4.27 17.38 10.36
N LYS A 91 -5.52 17.74 10.64
CA LYS A 91 -6.47 16.83 11.33
C LYS A 91 -6.76 15.58 10.50
N MET A 92 -7.01 15.74 9.20
CA MET A 92 -7.25 14.63 8.28
C MET A 92 -6.02 13.73 8.12
N LEU A 93 -4.82 14.31 8.12
CA LEU A 93 -3.56 13.56 8.11
C LEU A 93 -3.45 12.68 9.37
N THR A 94 -3.77 13.26 10.53
CA THR A 94 -3.73 12.54 11.82
C THR A 94 -4.74 11.41 11.85
N ASP A 95 -5.98 11.66 11.41
CA ASP A 95 -7.04 10.64 11.32
C ASP A 95 -6.69 9.53 10.31
N ALA A 96 -6.04 9.85 9.19
CA ALA A 96 -5.56 8.86 8.22
C ALA A 96 -4.43 7.99 8.81
N LEU A 97 -3.51 8.58 9.57
CA LEU A 97 -2.45 7.84 10.27
C LEU A 97 -3.02 6.94 11.38
N GLU A 98 -4.01 7.41 12.14
CA GLU A 98 -4.70 6.61 13.16
C GLU A 98 -5.46 5.42 12.56
N LYS A 99 -5.95 5.56 11.33
CA LYS A 99 -6.65 4.51 10.59
C LYS A 99 -5.73 3.62 9.75
N GLU A 100 -4.41 3.82 9.85
CA GLU A 100 -3.40 3.11 9.05
C GLU A 100 -3.62 3.22 7.53
N ASP A 101 -4.28 4.30 7.09
CA ASP A 101 -4.57 4.60 5.68
C ASP A 101 -3.43 5.44 5.08
N TYR A 102 -2.31 4.77 4.82
CA TYR A 102 -1.07 5.41 4.37
C TYR A 102 -1.19 6.08 2.99
N GLU A 103 -2.08 5.60 2.12
CA GLU A 103 -2.34 6.21 0.82
C GLU A 103 -2.97 7.59 0.95
N ARG A 104 -4.02 7.70 1.79
CA ARG A 104 -4.63 9.01 2.06
C ARG A 104 -3.67 9.93 2.78
N ALA A 105 -2.88 9.41 3.73
CA ALA A 105 -1.86 10.19 4.43
C ALA A 105 -0.83 10.78 3.45
N ALA A 106 -0.36 10.00 2.46
CA ALA A 106 0.56 10.48 1.43
C ALA A 106 -0.05 11.61 0.60
N LYS A 107 -1.29 11.43 0.09
CA LYS A 107 -2.00 12.45 -0.69
C LYS A 107 -2.19 13.76 0.08
N ILE A 108 -2.54 13.69 1.37
CA ILE A 108 -2.72 14.87 2.23
C ILE A 108 -1.37 15.56 2.49
N ARG A 109 -0.30 14.78 2.72
CA ARG A 109 1.06 15.33 2.92
C ARG A 109 1.55 16.07 1.68
N ASP A 110 1.32 15.52 0.50
CA ASP A 110 1.76 16.13 -0.75
C ASP A 110 0.98 17.42 -1.05
N GLU A 111 -0.32 17.47 -0.71
CA GLU A 111 -1.14 18.69 -0.77
C GLU A 111 -0.69 19.75 0.25
N LEU A 112 -0.29 19.35 1.47
CA LEU A 112 0.30 20.26 2.47
C LEU A 112 1.63 20.86 1.97
N ASN A 113 2.48 20.04 1.36
CA ASN A 113 3.75 20.49 0.77
C ASN A 113 3.56 21.42 -0.43
N LYS A 114 2.47 21.27 -1.18
CA LYS A 114 2.16 22.11 -2.34
C LYS A 114 1.70 23.53 -1.95
N ARG A 115 1.23 23.70 -0.72
CA ARG A 115 0.73 24.98 -0.18
C ARG A 115 1.73 25.72 0.71
N GLY A 116 2.82 25.07 1.12
CA GLY A 116 3.93 25.65 1.88
C GLY A 116 5.08 26.06 0.97
#